data_AF-A0A7S3FIA7-F1
#
_entry.id   AF-A0A7S3FIA7-F1
#
_cell.length_a   1.000
_cell.length_b   1.000
_cell.length_c   1.000
_cell.angle_alpha   90.00
_cell.angle_beta   90.00
_cell.angle_gamma   90.00
#
_symmetry.space_group_name_H-M   'P 1'
#
loop_
_entity.id
_entity.type
_entity.pdbx_description
1 polymer ?
#
loop_
_entity_poly.entity_id
_entity_poly.type
_entity_poly.pdbx_seq_one_letter_code
_entity_poly.pdbx_strand_id
1 'polypeptide(L)'
;ACNPASDAGRSELNPRLLATAPVIFVGAPTQIALERIYGAFAEAALRPVQALHRLASSLASACLQAYHAIDREICGVQNSQAHYVTSPRELSRWMRAVRSAAARAEGAPDSFGLVR
;
A
#
# COMPACT_ATOMS: atom_id res chain seq x y z
N ALA A 1 -18.39 -4.37 1.78
CA ALA A 1 -17.11 -4.86 2.33
C ALA A 1 -17.08 -4.60 3.83
N CYS A 2 -16.52 -5.51 4.61
CA CYS A 2 -16.37 -5.36 6.05
C CYS A 2 -15.02 -5.95 6.48
N ASN A 3 -14.58 -5.58 7.67
CA ASN A 3 -13.46 -6.23 8.34
C ASN A 3 -13.96 -7.42 9.17
N PRO A 4 -13.07 -8.32 9.60
CA PRO A 4 -13.41 -9.39 10.55
C PRO A 4 -14.09 -8.86 11.82
N ALA A 5 -15.02 -9.64 12.37
CA ALA A 5 -15.70 -9.28 13.63
C ALA A 5 -14.74 -9.28 14.84
N SER A 6 -13.58 -9.91 14.72
CA SER A 6 -12.49 -9.88 15.71
C SER A 6 -11.77 -8.54 15.78
N ASP A 7 -11.88 -7.68 14.76
CA ASP A 7 -11.24 -6.37 14.77
C ASP A 7 -11.90 -5.44 15.82
N ALA A 8 -11.10 -4.59 16.46
CA ALA A 8 -11.60 -3.61 17.42
C ALA A 8 -12.68 -2.71 16.79
N GLY A 9 -13.82 -2.55 17.48
CA GLY A 9 -14.94 -1.74 17.00
C GLY A 9 -15.77 -2.40 15.89
N ARG A 10 -15.71 -3.73 15.75
CA ARG A 10 -16.62 -4.53 14.90
C ARG A 10 -17.56 -5.39 15.72
N SER A 11 -18.64 -5.83 15.09
CA SER A 11 -19.66 -6.69 15.68
C SER A 11 -20.03 -7.78 14.68
N GLU A 12 -20.53 -8.90 15.19
CA GLU A 12 -20.99 -10.00 14.34
C GLU A 12 -22.17 -9.57 13.47
N LEU A 13 -22.13 -9.98 12.20
CA LEU A 13 -23.24 -9.75 11.27
C LEU A 13 -24.37 -10.75 11.56
N ASN A 14 -25.61 -10.29 11.41
CA ASN A 14 -26.78 -11.12 11.68
C ASN A 14 -26.81 -12.36 10.76
N PRO A 15 -27.02 -13.58 11.27
CA PRO A 15 -27.08 -14.81 10.45
C PRO A 15 -28.14 -14.75 9.34
N ARG A 16 -29.27 -14.06 9.54
CA ARG A 16 -30.31 -13.89 8.52
C ARG A 16 -29.82 -13.08 7.32
N LEU A 17 -28.96 -12.07 7.57
CA LEU A 17 -28.32 -11.32 6.49
C LEU A 17 -27.31 -12.21 5.75
N LEU A 18 -26.46 -12.91 6.49
CA LEU A 18 -25.42 -13.80 5.93
C LEU A 18 -26.02 -14.96 5.13
N ALA A 19 -27.22 -15.42 5.46
CA ALA A 19 -27.93 -16.44 4.69
C ALA A 19 -28.28 -16.00 3.25
N THR A 20 -28.33 -14.69 2.99
CA THR A 20 -28.68 -14.12 1.68
C THR A 20 -27.48 -13.50 0.94
N ALA A 21 -26.33 -13.38 1.60
CA ALA A 21 -25.16 -12.68 1.10
C ALA A 21 -23.92 -13.59 1.16
N PRO A 22 -23.40 -14.08 0.01
CA PRO A 22 -22.17 -14.85 0.01
C PRO A 22 -21.00 -13.99 0.47
N VAL A 23 -20.16 -14.56 1.34
CA VAL A 23 -18.99 -13.88 1.91
C VAL A 23 -17.72 -14.45 1.28
N ILE A 24 -16.88 -13.55 0.77
CA ILE A 24 -15.57 -13.89 0.20
C ILE A 24 -14.51 -13.22 1.08
N PHE A 25 -13.59 -14.02 1.61
CA PHE A 25 -12.42 -13.50 2.32
C PHE A 25 -11.36 -13.05 1.32
N VAL A 26 -10.86 -11.83 1.48
CA VAL A 26 -9.76 -11.28 0.70
C VAL A 26 -8.62 -10.96 1.65
N GLY A 27 -7.60 -11.81 1.63
CA GLY A 27 -6.39 -11.65 2.46
C GLY A 27 -5.40 -10.63 1.90
N ALA A 28 -4.32 -10.41 2.65
CA ALA A 28 -3.20 -9.62 2.17
C ALA A 28 -2.53 -10.29 0.96
N PRO A 29 -2.03 -9.51 -0.02
CA PRO A 29 -1.30 -10.05 -1.16
C PRO A 29 -0.01 -10.74 -0.70
N THR A 30 0.40 -11.77 -1.43
CA THR A 30 1.68 -12.45 -1.19
C THR A 30 2.86 -11.53 -1.50
N GLN A 31 4.03 -11.87 -0.96
CA GLN A 31 5.26 -11.12 -1.25
C GLN A 31 5.54 -11.01 -2.76
N ILE A 32 5.40 -12.11 -3.49
CA ILE A 32 5.60 -12.15 -4.95
C ILE A 32 4.59 -11.23 -5.67
N ALA A 33 3.34 -11.20 -5.21
CA ALA A 33 2.33 -10.31 -5.78
C ALA A 33 2.68 -8.84 -5.51
N LEU A 34 3.12 -8.52 -4.29
CA LEU A 34 3.56 -7.17 -3.92
C LEU A 34 4.76 -6.71 -4.76
N GLU A 35 5.77 -7.56 -4.95
CA GLU A 35 6.94 -7.27 -5.79
C GLU A 35 6.53 -6.94 -7.23
N ARG A 36 5.61 -7.72 -7.82
CA ARG A 36 5.11 -7.46 -9.17
C ARG A 36 4.31 -6.16 -9.25
N ILE A 37 3.39 -5.93 -8.32
CA ILE A 37 2.52 -4.75 -8.31
C ILE A 37 3.36 -3.48 -8.12
N TYR A 38 4.22 -3.47 -7.11
CA TYR A 38 4.99 -2.28 -6.75
C TYR A 38 6.24 -2.09 -7.62
N GLY A 39 6.76 -3.14 -8.26
CA GLY A 39 7.74 -3.01 -9.33
C GLY A 39 7.16 -2.22 -10.51
N ALA A 40 5.98 -2.61 -11.00
CA ALA A 40 5.30 -1.90 -12.09
C ALA A 40 4.99 -0.43 -11.71
N PHE A 41 4.56 -0.18 -10.46
CA PHE A 41 4.34 1.19 -10.00
C PHE A 41 5.63 1.99 -9.87
N ALA A 42 6.75 1.40 -9.44
CA ALA A 42 8.02 2.11 -9.36
C ALA A 42 8.55 2.50 -10.76
N GLU A 43 8.43 1.61 -11.74
CA GLU A 43 8.77 1.92 -13.15
C GLU A 43 7.93 3.07 -13.69
N ALA A 44 6.62 3.04 -13.43
CA ALA A 44 5.73 4.12 -13.78
C ALA A 44 6.08 5.40 -13.02
N ALA A 45 6.39 5.32 -11.72
CA ALA A 45 6.71 6.46 -10.88
C ALA A 45 7.95 7.22 -11.38
N LEU A 46 8.97 6.49 -11.81
CA LEU A 46 10.24 7.06 -12.29
C LEU A 46 10.28 7.35 -13.80
N ARG A 47 9.22 7.01 -14.56
CA ARG A 47 9.14 7.28 -16.01
C ARG A 47 9.48 8.72 -16.41
N PRO A 48 9.07 9.77 -15.67
CA PRO A 48 9.43 11.14 -16.03
C PRO A 48 10.93 11.40 -16.01
N VAL A 49 11.67 10.82 -15.05
CA VAL A 49 13.09 11.07 -14.83
C VAL A 49 13.90 9.93 -15.43
N GLN A 50 14.28 10.05 -16.71
CA GLN A 50 14.96 8.97 -17.45
C GLN A 50 16.23 8.45 -16.75
N ALA A 51 17.00 9.35 -16.12
CA ALA A 51 18.23 9.00 -15.41
C ALA A 51 18.00 8.03 -14.23
N LEU A 52 16.80 8.04 -13.63
CA LEU A 52 16.45 7.21 -12.48
C LEU A 52 15.67 5.95 -12.86
N HIS A 53 15.23 5.79 -14.12
CA HIS A 53 14.39 4.66 -14.53
C HIS A 53 15.00 3.29 -14.19
N ARG A 54 16.34 3.16 -14.30
CA ARG A 54 17.07 1.92 -13.96
C ARG A 54 17.03 1.56 -12.47
N LEU A 55 16.67 2.51 -11.59
CA LEU A 55 16.56 2.30 -10.15
C LEU A 55 15.17 1.81 -9.72
N ALA A 56 14.21 1.67 -10.64
CA ALA A 56 12.83 1.30 -10.29
C ALA A 56 12.72 -0.01 -9.50
N SER A 57 13.46 -1.05 -9.90
CA SER A 57 13.49 -2.34 -9.18
C SER A 57 14.07 -2.19 -7.77
N SER A 58 15.19 -1.47 -7.62
CA SER A 58 15.80 -1.20 -6.32
C SER A 58 14.88 -0.39 -5.41
N LEU A 59 14.18 0.61 -5.97
CA LEU A 59 13.19 1.40 -5.24
C LEU A 59 12.03 0.54 -4.73
N ALA A 60 11.45 -0.30 -5.60
CA ALA A 60 10.35 -1.19 -5.21
C ALA A 60 10.77 -2.16 -4.09
N SER A 61 11.96 -2.76 -4.21
CA SER A 61 12.52 -3.65 -3.19
C SER A 61 12.73 -2.94 -1.87
N ALA A 62 13.33 -1.74 -1.88
CA ALA A 62 13.55 -0.94 -0.67
C ALA A 62 12.23 -0.54 0.00
N CYS A 63 11.22 -0.11 -0.77
CA CYS A 63 9.90 0.20 -0.23
C CYS A 63 9.24 -1.03 0.41
N LEU A 64 9.33 -2.21 -0.20
CA LEU A 64 8.76 -3.43 0.36
C LEU A 64 9.48 -3.87 1.64
N GLN A 65 10.81 -3.77 1.68
CA GLN A 65 11.59 -4.05 2.88
C GLN A 65 11.20 -3.11 4.03
N ALA A 66 11.09 -1.81 3.76
CA ALA A 66 10.65 -0.82 4.75
C ALA A 66 9.21 -1.09 5.24
N TYR A 67 8.29 -1.42 4.32
CA TYR A 67 6.92 -1.79 4.66
C TYR A 67 6.86 -2.97 5.65
N HIS A 68 7.61 -4.03 5.38
CA HIS A 68 7.66 -5.21 6.25
C HIS A 68 8.37 -4.96 7.58
N ALA A 69 9.41 -4.12 7.58
CA ALA A 69 10.07 -3.72 8.82
C ALA A 69 9.10 -2.93 9.70
N ILE A 70 8.38 -1.95 9.14
CA ILE A 70 7.36 -1.18 9.86
C ILE A 70 6.24 -2.09 10.39
N ASP A 71 5.73 -3.00 9.55
CA ASP A 71 4.68 -3.96 9.95
C ASP A 71 5.12 -4.79 11.17
N ARG A 72 6.32 -5.37 11.12
CA ARG A 72 6.82 -6.23 12.19
C ARG A 72 7.22 -5.47 13.46
N GLU A 73 7.91 -4.35 13.32
CA GLU A 73 8.59 -3.68 14.45
C GLU A 73 7.70 -2.64 15.13
N ILE A 74 6.80 -2.00 14.37
CA ILE A 74 5.95 -0.90 14.87
C ILE A 74 4.49 -1.36 15.01
N CYS A 75 3.92 -1.97 13.96
CA CYS A 75 2.53 -2.45 13.99
C CYS A 75 2.38 -3.80 14.70
N GLY A 76 3.49 -4.51 14.93
CA GLY A 76 3.52 -5.78 15.63
C GLY A 76 3.12 -5.69 17.10
N VAL A 77 2.82 -6.86 17.67
CA VAL A 77 2.22 -7.07 19.01
C VAL A 77 2.97 -6.38 20.17
N GLN A 78 4.25 -6.06 20.00
CA GLN A 78 5.11 -5.55 21.08
C GLN A 78 5.00 -4.03 21.30
N ASN A 79 4.56 -3.25 20.31
CA ASN A 79 4.59 -1.77 20.34
C ASN A 79 3.30 -1.10 19.83
N SER A 80 2.20 -1.86 19.67
CA SER A 80 1.04 -1.40 18.91
C SER A 80 0.18 -0.37 19.66
N GLN A 81 0.20 0.88 19.20
CA GLN A 81 -0.91 1.80 19.43
C GLN A 81 -2.10 1.41 18.55
N ALA A 82 -3.33 1.72 18.96
CA ALA A 82 -4.53 1.38 18.19
C ALA A 82 -4.55 1.93 16.75
N HIS A 83 -3.78 2.98 16.48
CA HIS A 83 -3.64 3.60 15.17
C HIS A 83 -2.44 3.10 14.36
N TYR A 84 -1.62 2.20 14.91
CA TYR A 84 -0.52 1.56 14.19
C TYR A 84 -1.05 0.41 13.35
N VAL A 85 -1.64 0.77 12.21
CA VAL A 85 -2.16 -0.16 11.21
C VAL A 85 -1.44 0.09 9.90
N THR A 86 -0.85 -0.95 9.35
CA THR A 86 -0.25 -0.90 8.01
C THR A 86 -1.02 -1.77 7.03
N SER A 87 -0.98 -1.39 5.77
CA SER A 87 -1.58 -2.14 4.67
C SER A 87 -0.90 -1.76 3.37
N PRO A 88 -1.12 -2.51 2.27
CA PRO A 88 -0.59 -2.12 0.95
C PRO A 88 -0.98 -0.70 0.51
N ARG A 89 -1.97 -0.05 1.14
CA ARG A 89 -2.30 1.36 0.89
C ARG A 89 -1.11 2.30 1.12
N GLU A 90 -0.23 2.02 2.08
CA GLU A 90 0.94 2.86 2.35
C GLU A 90 1.96 2.81 1.22
N LEU A 91 2.22 1.62 0.67
CA LEU A 91 3.03 1.47 -0.54
C LEU A 91 2.44 2.24 -1.72
N SER A 92 1.11 2.19 -1.91
CA SER A 92 0.42 2.98 -2.93
C SER A 92 0.58 4.49 -2.73
N ARG A 93 0.51 4.97 -1.48
CA ARG A 93 0.75 6.39 -1.14
C ARG A 93 2.20 6.78 -1.47
N TRP A 94 3.18 5.95 -1.13
CA TRP A 94 4.59 6.19 -1.46
C TRP A 94 4.82 6.28 -2.97
N MET A 95 4.28 5.34 -3.75
CA MET A 95 4.43 5.38 -5.22
C MET A 95 3.84 6.65 -5.84
N ARG A 96 2.68 7.12 -5.34
CA ARG A 96 2.08 8.38 -5.78
C ARG A 96 2.93 9.58 -5.41
N ALA A 97 3.50 9.62 -4.21
CA ALA A 97 4.39 10.68 -3.77
C ALA A 97 5.68 10.73 -4.62
N VAL A 98 6.29 9.57 -4.90
CA VAL A 98 7.47 9.48 -5.79
C VAL A 98 7.12 9.97 -7.20
N ARG A 99 5.99 9.53 -7.77
CA ARG A 99 5.57 9.97 -9.11
C ARG A 99 5.36 11.48 -9.18
N SER A 100 4.70 12.06 -8.17
CA SER A 100 4.46 13.51 -8.09
C SER A 100 5.79 14.28 -7.98
N ALA A 101 6.72 13.80 -7.14
CA ALA A 101 8.06 14.38 -7.02
C ALA A 101 8.86 14.30 -8.33
N ALA A 102 8.82 13.13 -8.99
CA ALA A 102 9.50 12.91 -10.29
C ALA A 102 8.94 13.83 -11.38
N ALA A 103 7.62 14.02 -11.45
CA ALA A 103 7.01 14.94 -12.40
C ALA A 103 7.45 16.40 -12.15
N ARG A 104 7.49 16.83 -10.89
CA ARG A 104 7.93 18.19 -10.52
C ARG A 104 9.41 18.44 -10.86
N ALA A 105 10.27 17.44 -10.68
CA ALA A 105 11.70 17.54 -10.99
C ALA A 105 11.96 17.84 -12.48
N GLU A 106 11.11 17.32 -13.37
CA GLU A 106 11.21 17.49 -14.83
C GLU A 106 10.36 18.66 -15.36
N GLY A 107 9.79 19.49 -14.46
CA GLY A 107 8.94 20.62 -14.83
C GLY A 107 7.57 20.23 -15.42
N ALA A 108 7.17 18.96 -15.31
CA ALA A 108 5.88 18.49 -15.79
C ALA A 108 4.75 18.85 -14.79
N PRO A 109 3.55 19.19 -15.27
CA PRO A 109 2.41 19.43 -14.40
C PRO A 109 2.05 18.16 -13.61
N ASP A 110 1.75 18.34 -12.32
CA ASP A 110 1.33 17.24 -11.45
C ASP A 110 -0.03 16.70 -11.91
N SER A 111 0.00 15.56 -12.61
CA SER A 111 -1.20 14.90 -13.14
C SER A 111 -2.02 14.18 -12.06
N PHE A 112 -1.47 14.04 -10.85
CA PHE A 112 -2.15 13.44 -9.71
C PHE A 112 -2.14 14.45 -8.58
N GLY A 113 -3.04 15.43 -8.64
CA GLY A 113 -3.24 16.46 -7.63
C GLY A 113 -3.24 15.89 -6.21
N LEU A 114 -2.06 15.81 -5.61
CA LEU A 114 -1.88 15.76 -4.17
C LEU A 114 -2.04 17.21 -3.77
N VAL A 115 -3.25 17.51 -3.30
CA VAL A 115 -3.64 18.78 -2.70
C VAL A 115 -2.48 19.27 -1.82
N ARG A 116 -2.01 20.49 -2.13
CA ARG A 116 -1.04 21.21 -1.31
C ARG A 116 -1.65 21.58 0.03
#